data_AF-A0A1J9PP48-F1
#
_entry.id   AF-A0A1J9PP48-F1
#
_cell.length_a   1.000
_cell.length_b   1.000
_cell.length_c   1.000
_cell.angle_alpha   90.00
_cell.angle_beta   90.00
_cell.angle_gamma   90.00
#
_symmetry.space_group_name_H-M   'P 1'
#
loop_
_entity.id
_entity.type
_entity.pdbx_description
1 polymer ?
#
loop_
_entity_poly.entity_id
_entity_poly.type
_entity_poly.pdbx_seq_one_letter_code
_entity_poly.pdbx_strand_id
1 'polypeptide(L)'
;MELTGVDISEVTFKERIAKRKFCVIFLVTVRDLTCVMKVHHGRGPKLPYEPQYRETNIYICESTTYRRLTEARISAKGITPKFYGTIENINPALMRKFVESMDEIHRALIWHGDIHPRNMMMVEEEPERAIWLDFDRAQTFNGKPSERQQEWIDFETELMGELAD
;
A
#
# COMPACT_ATOMS: atom_id res chain seq x y z
N MET A 1 -8.35 14.07 -15.55
CA MET A 1 -8.41 13.99 -14.09
C MET A 1 -7.11 13.38 -13.61
N GLU A 2 -6.36 14.20 -12.90
CA GLU A 2 -5.15 13.86 -12.17
C GLU A 2 -5.53 13.75 -10.69
N LEU A 3 -5.01 12.74 -10.01
CA LEU A 3 -5.14 12.52 -8.58
C LEU A 3 -3.98 13.24 -7.89
N THR A 4 -4.23 14.45 -7.41
CA THR A 4 -3.25 15.24 -6.64
C THR A 4 -3.62 15.25 -5.16
N GLY A 5 -2.58 15.26 -4.31
CA GLY A 5 -2.74 15.30 -2.85
C GLY A 5 -3.62 14.15 -2.32
N VAL A 6 -3.43 12.95 -2.86
CA VAL A 6 -4.11 11.75 -2.36
C VAL A 6 -3.35 11.24 -1.15
N ASP A 7 -4.08 11.12 -0.05
CA ASP A 7 -3.59 10.42 1.13
C ASP A 7 -3.83 8.90 1.00
N ILE A 8 -2.98 8.09 1.61
CA ILE A 8 -3.11 6.62 1.57
C ILE A 8 -4.43 6.14 2.19
N SER A 9 -5.01 6.89 3.14
CA SER A 9 -6.34 6.64 3.74
C SER A 9 -7.49 6.74 2.74
N GLU A 10 -7.31 7.46 1.64
CA GLU A 10 -8.30 7.54 0.56
C GLU A 10 -8.25 6.32 -0.37
N VAL A 11 -7.28 5.42 -0.18
CA VAL A 11 -7.07 4.24 -1.02
C VAL A 11 -7.80 3.02 -0.45
N THR A 12 -8.67 2.44 -1.27
CA THR A 12 -9.32 1.16 -1.00
C THR A 12 -8.64 0.05 -1.79
N PHE A 13 -7.98 -0.90 -1.12
CA PHE A 13 -7.34 -2.05 -1.76
C PHE A 13 -8.37 -3.14 -2.04
N LYS A 14 -8.54 -3.51 -3.31
CA LYS A 14 -9.51 -4.52 -3.73
C LYS A 14 -8.87 -5.89 -3.87
N GLU A 15 -7.73 -5.93 -4.56
CA GLU A 15 -7.06 -7.18 -4.92
C GLU A 15 -5.57 -6.93 -5.13
N ARG A 16 -4.74 -7.90 -4.74
CA ARG A 16 -3.35 -7.96 -5.15
C ARG A 16 -3.24 -8.67 -6.50
N ILE A 17 -2.91 -7.91 -7.54
CA ILE A 17 -2.77 -8.42 -8.92
C ILE A 17 -1.47 -9.20 -9.08
N ALA A 18 -0.37 -8.69 -8.50
CA ALA A 18 0.94 -9.35 -8.62
C ALA A 18 1.92 -8.90 -7.56
N LYS A 19 2.74 -9.83 -7.08
CA LYS A 19 3.93 -9.57 -6.28
C LYS A 19 5.19 -9.80 -7.12
N ARG A 20 6.17 -8.89 -7.01
CA ARG A 20 7.47 -8.96 -7.69
C ARG A 20 8.57 -8.55 -6.71
N LYS A 21 9.82 -8.82 -7.07
CA LYS A 21 10.99 -8.57 -6.22
C LYS A 21 11.09 -7.13 -5.67
N PHE A 22 10.66 -6.14 -6.45
CA PHE A 22 10.83 -4.73 -6.11
C PHE A 22 9.53 -3.93 -6.08
N CYS A 23 8.38 -4.60 -6.24
CA CYS A 23 7.10 -3.93 -6.24
C CYS A 23 5.95 -4.92 -6.07
N VAL A 24 4.83 -4.39 -5.59
CA VAL A 24 3.53 -5.05 -5.59
C VAL A 24 2.55 -4.23 -6.41
N ILE A 25 1.65 -4.92 -7.11
CA ILE A 25 0.64 -4.33 -7.96
C ILE A 25 -0.72 -4.66 -7.38
N PHE A 26 -1.52 -3.63 -7.11
CA PHE A 26 -2.86 -3.73 -6.56
C PHE A 26 -3.91 -3.15 -7.50
N LEU A 27 -5.08 -3.76 -7.51
CA LEU A 27 -6.30 -3.10 -7.94
C LEU A 27 -6.82 -2.29 -6.75
N VAL A 28 -6.99 -0.98 -6.94
CA VAL A 28 -7.45 -0.07 -5.88
C VAL A 28 -8.61 0.78 -6.34
N THR A 29 -9.31 1.40 -5.40
CA THR A 29 -10.25 2.48 -5.64
C THR A 29 -9.86 3.70 -4.83
N VAL A 30 -9.76 4.84 -5.51
CA VAL A 30 -9.37 6.13 -4.92
C VAL A 30 -10.33 7.18 -5.44
N ARG A 31 -11.07 7.87 -4.56
CA ARG A 31 -12.07 8.88 -4.94
C ARG A 31 -13.01 8.38 -6.07
N ASP A 32 -13.58 7.19 -5.86
CA ASP A 32 -14.45 6.44 -6.80
C ASP A 32 -13.80 5.98 -8.12
N LEU A 33 -12.52 6.27 -8.33
CA LEU A 33 -11.78 5.80 -9.50
C LEU A 33 -11.15 4.42 -9.20
N THR A 34 -11.56 3.39 -9.94
CA THR A 34 -10.87 2.09 -9.92
C THR A 34 -9.66 2.14 -10.84
N CYS A 35 -8.47 1.90 -10.30
CA CYS A 35 -7.20 1.95 -11.03
C CYS A 35 -6.19 0.93 -10.49
N VAL A 36 -5.07 0.80 -11.21
CA VAL A 36 -3.95 -0.03 -10.77
C VAL A 36 -2.96 0.84 -10.01
N MET A 37 -2.63 0.44 -8.78
CA MET A 37 -1.58 1.05 -7.97
C MET A 37 -0.38 0.13 -7.94
N LYS A 38 0.81 0.69 -8.21
CA LYS A 38 2.08 -0.01 -8.10
C LYS A 38 2.84 0.56 -6.91
N VAL A 39 3.03 -0.28 -5.89
CA VAL A 39 3.78 0.04 -4.68
C VAL A 39 5.21 -0.44 -4.90
N HIS A 40 6.19 0.45 -4.78
CA HIS A 40 7.60 0.10 -4.93
C HIS A 40 8.22 -0.09 -3.56
N HIS A 41 8.91 -1.21 -3.33
CA HIS A 41 9.66 -1.41 -2.10
C HIS A 41 10.80 -0.39 -2.06
N GLY A 42 11.03 0.21 -0.89
CA GLY A 42 12.08 1.20 -0.72
C GLY A 42 13.42 0.65 -1.21
N ARG A 43 14.05 1.37 -2.16
CA ARG A 43 15.46 1.11 -2.44
C ARG A 43 16.25 1.77 -1.31
N GLY A 44 17.08 0.99 -0.63
CA GLY A 44 18.02 1.52 0.35
C GLY A 44 18.87 2.67 -0.21
N PRO A 45 19.63 3.37 0.64
CA PRO A 45 20.36 4.57 0.25
C PRO A 45 21.26 4.29 -0.96
N LYS A 46 21.38 5.31 -1.83
CA LYS A 46 22.23 5.24 -3.02
C LYS A 46 23.66 4.87 -2.62
N LEU A 47 24.22 3.82 -3.21
CA LEU A 47 25.56 3.36 -2.86
C LEU A 47 26.64 4.21 -3.55
N PRO A 48 27.84 4.36 -2.96
CA PRO A 48 28.86 5.28 -3.47
C PRO A 48 29.35 4.98 -4.90
N TYR A 49 29.29 3.71 -5.30
CA TYR A 49 29.72 3.24 -6.62
C TYR A 49 28.61 3.35 -7.69
N GLU A 50 27.44 3.88 -7.33
CA GLU A 50 26.36 4.04 -8.29
C GLU A 50 26.62 5.20 -9.25
N PRO A 51 26.27 5.04 -10.54
CA PRO A 51 26.46 6.08 -11.53
C PRO A 51 25.71 7.36 -11.14
N GLN A 52 26.41 8.50 -11.20
CA GLN A 52 25.83 9.81 -10.94
C GLN A 52 25.03 10.33 -12.13
N TYR A 53 25.36 9.88 -13.35
CA TYR A 53 24.73 10.33 -14.59
C TYR A 53 23.39 9.64 -14.90
N ARG A 54 22.96 8.68 -14.07
CA ARG A 54 21.75 7.88 -14.29
C ARG A 54 20.95 7.74 -13.00
N GLU A 55 19.64 7.91 -13.11
CA GLU A 55 18.71 7.53 -12.05
C GLU A 55 18.59 6.01 -11.96
N THR A 56 18.76 5.49 -10.75
CA THR A 56 18.75 4.05 -10.42
C THR A 56 17.56 3.67 -9.54
N ASN A 57 16.88 4.66 -8.97
CA ASN A 57 15.62 4.46 -8.27
C ASN A 57 14.50 4.19 -9.29
N ILE A 58 13.98 2.96 -9.25
CA ILE A 58 12.94 2.46 -10.14
C ILE A 58 11.64 3.27 -10.02
N TYR A 59 11.27 3.73 -8.82
CA TYR A 59 10.08 4.54 -8.59
C TYR A 59 10.23 5.90 -9.29
N ILE A 60 11.38 6.57 -9.12
CA ILE A 60 11.66 7.87 -9.76
C ILE A 60 11.67 7.72 -11.28
N CYS A 61 12.31 6.68 -11.80
CA CYS A 61 12.34 6.41 -13.24
C CYS A 61 10.92 6.24 -13.80
N GLU A 62 10.11 5.36 -13.21
CA GLU A 62 8.79 5.00 -13.72
C GLU A 62 7.78 6.14 -13.57
N SER A 63 7.69 6.76 -12.39
CA SER A 63 6.79 7.90 -12.14
C SER A 63 7.10 9.10 -13.04
N THR A 64 8.37 9.44 -13.21
CA THR A 64 8.78 10.58 -14.06
C THR A 64 8.54 10.30 -15.54
N THR A 65 8.69 9.04 -15.96
CA THR A 65 8.35 8.62 -17.33
C THR A 65 6.86 8.83 -17.58
N TYR A 66 6.00 8.31 -16.70
CA TYR A 66 4.55 8.46 -16.84
C TYR A 66 4.05 9.91 -16.76
N ARG A 67 4.67 10.75 -15.91
CA ARG A 67 4.43 12.20 -15.89
C ARG A 67 4.71 12.83 -17.26
N ARG A 68 5.90 12.61 -17.81
CA ARG A 68 6.29 13.15 -19.13
C ARG A 68 5.42 12.64 -20.28
N LEU A 69 5.06 11.35 -20.27
CA LEU A 69 4.16 10.77 -21.26
C LEU A 69 2.77 11.44 -21.23
N THR A 70 2.29 11.79 -20.03
CA THR A 70 1.01 12.47 -19.83
C THR A 70 1.08 13.92 -20.28
N GLU A 71 2.12 14.65 -19.92
CA GLU A 71 2.39 16.02 -20.38
C GLU A 71 2.48 16.11 -21.91
N ALA A 72 3.18 15.15 -22.53
CA ALA A 72 3.31 15.03 -23.98
C ALA A 72 2.04 14.52 -24.69
N ARG A 73 0.96 14.25 -23.94
CA ARG A 73 -0.32 13.69 -24.43
C ARG A 73 -0.15 12.36 -25.17
N ILE A 74 0.88 11.59 -24.86
CA ILE A 74 1.12 10.26 -25.45
C ILE A 74 0.10 9.25 -24.89
N SER A 75 -0.22 9.36 -23.59
CA SER A 75 -1.24 8.53 -22.94
C SER A 75 -2.63 8.73 -23.57
N ALA A 76 -2.94 9.94 -24.06
CA ALA A 76 -4.21 10.23 -24.74
C ALA A 76 -4.33 9.56 -26.12
N LYS A 77 -3.21 9.13 -26.71
CA LYS A 77 -3.17 8.37 -27.97
C LYS A 77 -3.34 6.87 -27.77
N GLY A 78 -3.47 6.40 -26.52
CA GLY A 78 -3.61 4.97 -26.18
C GLY A 78 -2.34 4.15 -26.30
N ILE A 79 -1.17 4.78 -26.50
CA ILE A 79 0.13 4.09 -26.60
C ILE A 79 0.60 3.60 -25.23
N THR A 80 0.31 4.37 -24.19
CA THR A 80 0.69 4.07 -22.81
C THR A 80 -0.52 4.19 -21.89
N PRO A 81 -0.55 3.47 -20.75
CA PRO A 81 -1.59 3.65 -19.75
C PRO A 81 -1.74 5.10 -19.31
N LYS A 82 -2.96 5.48 -18.93
CA LYS A 82 -3.22 6.78 -18.31
C LYS A 82 -2.61 6.81 -16.91
N PHE A 83 -1.78 7.80 -16.66
CA PHE A 83 -1.21 8.05 -15.35
C PHE A 83 -2.11 8.99 -14.56
N TYR A 84 -2.40 8.61 -13.32
CA TYR A 84 -3.29 9.39 -12.45
C TYR A 84 -2.52 10.25 -11.45
N GLY A 85 -1.36 9.80 -10.97
CA GLY A 85 -0.57 10.55 -9.99
C GLY A 85 0.33 9.64 -9.18
N THR A 86 0.99 10.21 -8.17
CA THR A 86 1.77 9.50 -7.17
C THR A 86 1.20 9.73 -5.78
N ILE A 87 1.37 8.75 -4.90
CA ILE A 87 1.22 8.90 -3.45
C ILE A 87 2.62 8.82 -2.89
N GLU A 88 3.04 9.87 -2.19
CA GLU A 88 4.38 10.01 -1.60
C GLU A 88 4.26 10.12 -0.08
N ASN A 89 5.37 9.92 0.63
CA ASN A 89 5.45 10.06 2.09
C ASN A 89 4.63 9.06 2.92
N ILE A 90 4.41 7.84 2.39
CA ILE A 90 3.99 6.72 3.25
C ILE A 90 5.09 6.51 4.28
N ASN A 91 4.80 6.75 5.56
CA ASN A 91 5.78 6.60 6.63
C ASN A 91 5.94 5.11 6.96
N PRO A 92 7.08 4.47 6.61
CA PRO A 92 7.24 3.03 6.82
C PRO A 92 7.29 2.68 8.31
N ALA A 93 7.79 3.59 9.16
CA ALA A 93 7.78 3.38 10.61
C ALA A 93 6.35 3.31 11.15
N LEU A 94 5.46 4.14 10.59
CA LEU A 94 4.05 4.12 10.94
C LEU A 94 3.38 2.81 10.53
N MET A 95 3.61 2.39 9.29
CA MET A 95 3.04 1.14 8.77
C MET A 95 3.53 -0.08 9.57
N ARG A 96 4.80 -0.08 10.03
CA ARG A 96 5.29 -1.13 10.92
C ARG A 96 4.51 -1.24 12.24
N LYS A 97 4.08 -0.12 12.83
CA LYS A 97 3.24 -0.15 14.04
C LYS A 97 1.87 -0.76 13.80
N PHE A 98 1.30 -0.50 12.62
CA PHE A 98 0.06 -1.15 12.21
C PHE A 98 0.25 -2.66 11.96
N VAL A 99 1.38 -3.08 11.38
CA VAL A 99 1.73 -4.50 11.27
C VAL A 99 1.82 -5.15 12.66
N GLU A 100 2.58 -4.57 13.57
CA GLU A 100 2.78 -5.11 14.94
C GLU A 100 1.45 -5.24 15.71
N SER A 101 0.59 -4.21 15.62
CA SER A 101 -0.73 -4.24 16.26
C SER A 101 -1.72 -5.18 15.58
N MET A 102 -1.64 -5.36 14.26
CA MET A 102 -2.45 -6.36 13.55
C MET A 102 -2.07 -7.78 13.99
N ASP A 103 -0.78 -8.06 14.17
CA ASP A 103 -0.34 -9.36 14.70
C ASP A 103 -0.91 -9.62 16.11
N GLU A 104 -1.09 -8.58 16.94
CA GLU A 104 -1.78 -8.71 18.24
C GLU A 104 -3.26 -9.07 18.09
N ILE A 105 -3.96 -8.42 17.16
CA ILE A 105 -5.37 -8.71 16.85
C ILE A 105 -5.51 -10.17 16.37
N HIS A 106 -4.63 -10.62 15.47
CA HIS A 106 -4.62 -12.01 14.98
C HIS A 106 -4.31 -13.02 16.10
N ARG A 107 -3.38 -12.71 17.01
CA ARG A 107 -3.10 -13.55 18.19
C ARG A 107 -4.29 -13.69 19.12
N ALA A 108 -5.16 -12.68 19.17
CA ALA A 108 -6.43 -12.74 19.90
C ALA A 108 -7.52 -13.56 19.17
N LEU A 109 -7.18 -14.23 18.06
CA LEU A 109 -8.10 -15.01 17.21
C LEU A 109 -9.21 -14.15 16.59
N ILE A 110 -8.85 -12.92 16.22
CA ILE A 110 -9.71 -11.97 15.54
C ILE A 110 -9.14 -11.74 14.14
N TRP A 111 -9.96 -11.93 13.12
CA TRP A 111 -9.67 -11.44 11.77
C TRP A 111 -10.42 -10.11 11.57
N HIS A 112 -9.74 -9.05 11.12
CA HIS A 112 -10.36 -7.73 11.03
C HIS A 112 -11.22 -7.60 9.77
N GLY A 113 -10.71 -8.00 8.61
CA GLY A 113 -11.44 -8.05 7.35
C GLY A 113 -11.67 -6.71 6.66
N ASP A 114 -11.11 -5.62 7.19
CA ASP A 114 -11.17 -4.27 6.60
C ASP A 114 -9.92 -3.42 6.94
N ILE A 115 -8.73 -3.89 6.57
CA ILE A 115 -7.45 -3.22 6.88
C ILE A 115 -7.12 -2.02 6.01
N HIS A 116 -8.13 -1.21 5.69
CA HIS A 116 -7.93 0.00 4.92
C HIS A 116 -7.30 1.09 5.80
N PRO A 117 -6.46 1.98 5.24
CA PRO A 117 -5.83 3.01 6.06
C PRO A 117 -6.82 4.04 6.63
N ARG A 118 -8.06 4.13 6.13
CA ARG A 118 -9.15 4.87 6.79
C ARG A 118 -9.55 4.30 8.17
N ASN A 119 -9.30 3.01 8.40
CA ASN A 119 -9.56 2.29 9.65
C ASN A 119 -8.30 2.24 10.54
N MET A 120 -7.23 2.90 10.11
CA MET A 120 -5.99 3.05 10.84
C MET A 120 -5.93 4.47 11.39
N MET A 121 -5.85 4.61 12.72
CA MET A 121 -5.77 5.90 13.39
C MET A 121 -4.48 6.01 14.21
N MET A 122 -3.85 7.17 14.09
CA MET A 122 -2.73 7.56 14.94
C MET A 122 -3.20 8.57 15.98
N VAL A 123 -2.71 8.42 17.21
CA VAL A 123 -2.94 9.39 18.27
C VAL A 123 -1.87 10.46 18.18
N GLU A 124 -2.27 11.72 17.96
CA GLU A 124 -1.34 12.84 17.77
C GLU A 124 -0.40 13.05 18.96
N GLU A 125 -0.91 12.87 20.18
CA GLU A 125 -0.14 12.98 21.43
C GLU A 125 0.69 11.71 21.75
N GLU A 126 0.39 10.59 21.08
CA GLU A 126 1.05 9.29 21.27
C GLU A 126 1.36 8.67 19.89
N PRO A 127 2.35 9.18 19.14
CA PRO A 127 2.63 8.73 17.77
C PRO A 127 3.10 7.26 17.68
N GLU A 128 3.32 6.60 18.82
CA GLU A 128 3.60 5.17 18.91
C GLU A 128 2.32 4.31 19.02
N ARG A 129 1.15 4.93 19.22
CA ARG A 129 -0.12 4.26 19.45
C ARG A 129 -0.91 4.15 18.14
N ALA A 130 -0.78 2.99 17.49
CA ALA A 130 -1.61 2.58 16.37
C ALA A 130 -2.97 2.07 16.87
N ILE A 131 -4.06 2.62 16.34
CA ILE A 131 -5.43 2.23 16.68
C ILE A 131 -6.11 1.67 15.43
N TRP A 132 -6.66 0.47 15.55
CA TRP A 132 -7.55 -0.13 14.57
C TRP A 132 -9.00 0.22 14.90
N LEU A 133 -9.73 0.67 13.90
CA LEU A 133 -11.13 1.08 13.97
C LEU A 133 -11.98 0.19 13.07
N ASP A 134 -13.30 0.20 13.30
CA ASP A 134 -14.29 -0.42 12.41
C ASP A 134 -14.15 -1.96 12.24
N PHE A 135 -14.61 -2.70 13.25
CA PHE A 135 -14.62 -4.16 13.29
C PHE A 135 -15.92 -4.78 12.75
N ASP A 136 -16.67 -4.06 11.91
CA ASP A 136 -17.98 -4.50 11.42
C ASP A 136 -17.91 -5.79 10.56
N ARG A 137 -16.78 -5.99 9.86
CA ARG A 137 -16.46 -7.19 9.09
C ARG A 137 -15.73 -8.27 9.89
N ALA A 138 -15.34 -7.96 11.11
CA ALA A 138 -14.46 -8.82 11.88
C ALA A 138 -15.12 -10.17 12.16
N GLN A 139 -14.29 -11.21 12.20
CA GLN A 139 -14.70 -12.55 12.62
C GLN A 139 -13.86 -12.98 13.81
N THR A 140 -14.51 -13.62 14.79
CA THR A 140 -13.84 -14.17 15.98
C THR A 140 -13.83 -15.68 15.88
N PHE A 141 -12.71 -16.30 16.23
CA PHE A 141 -12.54 -17.74 16.13
C PHE A 141 -12.45 -18.38 17.52
N ASN A 142 -13.33 -19.35 17.76
CA ASN A 142 -13.35 -20.12 19.00
C ASN A 142 -12.32 -21.25 18.91
N GLY A 143 -11.06 -20.93 19.17
CA GLY A 143 -9.94 -21.86 19.11
C GLY A 143 -9.16 -21.79 17.79
N LYS A 144 -8.50 -22.89 17.42
CA LYS A 144 -7.61 -22.92 16.25
C LYS A 144 -8.40 -22.59 14.97
N PRO A 145 -7.98 -21.58 14.17
CA PRO A 145 -8.58 -21.30 12.88
C PRO A 145 -8.53 -22.53 11.95
N SER A 146 -9.59 -22.71 11.16
CA SER A 146 -9.55 -23.62 10.01
C SER A 146 -8.54 -23.13 8.97
N GLU A 147 -8.14 -23.99 8.03
CA GLU A 147 -7.21 -23.65 6.95
C GLU A 147 -7.65 -22.39 6.19
N ARG A 148 -8.94 -22.31 5.82
CA ARG A 148 -9.51 -21.14 5.14
C ARG A 148 -9.48 -19.86 5.98
N GLN A 149 -9.69 -19.96 7.29
CA GLN A 149 -9.62 -18.80 8.18
C GLN A 149 -8.16 -18.35 8.37
N GLN A 150 -7.23 -19.30 8.38
CA GLN A 150 -5.80 -18.99 8.41
C GLN A 150 -5.37 -18.26 7.13
N GLU A 151 -5.86 -18.66 5.96
CA GLU A 151 -5.61 -17.94 4.70
C GLU A 151 -6.07 -16.47 4.75
N TRP A 152 -7.18 -16.18 5.44
CA TRP A 152 -7.66 -14.80 5.61
C TRP A 152 -6.72 -13.96 6.50
N ILE A 153 -6.26 -14.55 7.60
CA ILE A 153 -5.28 -13.95 8.51
C ILE A 153 -3.97 -13.70 7.75
N ASP A 154 -3.44 -14.73 7.07
CA ASP A 154 -2.17 -14.67 6.36
C ASP A 154 -2.20 -13.61 5.24
N PHE A 155 -3.32 -13.50 4.53
CA PHE A 155 -3.52 -12.46 3.52
C PHE A 155 -3.52 -11.06 4.13
N GLU A 156 -4.17 -10.87 5.28
CA GLU A 156 -4.22 -9.60 6.00
C GLU A 156 -2.82 -9.19 6.49
N THR A 157 -2.07 -10.13 7.08
CA THR A 157 -0.67 -9.92 7.49
C THR A 157 0.22 -9.61 6.30
N GLU A 158 0.09 -10.34 5.19
CA GLU A 158 0.91 -10.14 4.00
C GLU A 158 0.66 -8.76 3.38
N LEU A 159 -0.61 -8.35 3.28
CA LEU A 159 -0.96 -7.03 2.75
C LEU A 159 -0.38 -5.90 3.60
N MET A 160 -0.44 -6.03 4.94
CA MET A 160 0.14 -5.04 5.86
C MET A 160 1.66 -4.99 5.76
N GLY A 161 2.33 -6.14 5.64
CA GLY A 161 3.77 -6.21 5.43
C GLY A 161 4.21 -5.50 4.14
N GLU A 162 3.45 -5.67 3.06
CA GLU A 162 3.74 -5.04 1.77
C GLU A 162 3.60 -3.50 1.79
N LEU A 163 2.83 -2.95 2.73
CA LEU A 163 2.73 -1.49 2.94
C LEU A 163 3.84 -0.94 3.85
N ALA A 164 4.50 -1.81 4.63
CA ALA A 164 5.56 -1.44 5.56
C ALA A 164 6.99 -1.57 5.00
N ASP A 165 7.16 -2.27 3.87
CA ASP A 165 8.42 -2.54 3.15
C ASP A 165 8.82 -1.41 2.16
#